data_AF-A0A059F9N9-F1
#
_entry.id   AF-A0A059F9N9-F1
#
_cell.length_a   1.000
_cell.length_b   1.000
_cell.length_c   1.000
_cell.angle_alpha   90.00
_cell.angle_beta   90.00
_cell.angle_gamma   90.00
#
_symmetry.space_group_name_H-M   'P 1'
#
loop_
_entity.id
_entity.type
_entity.pdbx_description
1 polymer ?
#
loop_
_entity_poly.entity_id
_entity_poly.type
_entity_poly.pdbx_seq_one_letter_code
_entity_poly.pdbx_strand_id
1 'polypeptide(L)'
;MFRFNDELLLKAEDLALAQKKYPRVFFALDHPELRAEFQRIDHLANSAKNRSRSIGCLTLTFAVASLLTFPLEPLIRAATSSHGHPDAVFTAIAIVGAVCGVLAIIFGNLGLAFGQSKRRWLQMRLMTERMRQWKAQYIVAHIADIVAAAGSPEREAAYVEARSLAFERFQRSFLNQISSEYTKYTRREAVGHMGHTAIGKSQQNAFWIDASWAKAAARKLTPDPEGVLAEILSASEETRLLGQVQYTNYILSAEGKFWSLPRKQIAVLGNIMFALVLLAFLSNFVALLIAIWPVPSINQSVVGSIGIMFAILAVGTRSVEEGLHPQRELARMELYAAQVDAARHQFIASNSPARKVDALKALEKASNDEMIEFLDANEHARFVL
;
A
#
# COMPACT_ATOMS: atom_id res chain seq x y z
N MET A 1 -23.53 4.04 3.35
CA MET A 1 -23.36 2.93 2.39
C MET A 1 -22.62 3.47 1.17
N PHE A 2 -21.53 2.84 0.76
CA PHE A 2 -20.72 3.28 -0.39
C PHE A 2 -21.56 3.21 -1.68
N ARG A 3 -21.46 4.23 -2.54
CA ARG A 3 -22.21 4.26 -3.81
C ARG A 3 -21.47 3.55 -4.93
N PHE A 4 -20.16 3.78 -5.05
CA PHE A 4 -19.27 3.08 -5.97
C PHE A 4 -18.08 2.54 -5.16
N ASN A 5 -17.68 1.29 -5.37
CA ASN A 5 -16.58 0.69 -4.63
C ASN A 5 -15.21 0.90 -5.31
N ASP A 6 -15.20 1.24 -6.59
CA ASP A 6 -13.99 1.42 -7.38
C ASP A 6 -14.24 2.41 -8.55
N GLU A 7 -13.25 3.26 -8.82
CA GLU A 7 -13.29 4.34 -9.81
C GLU A 7 -13.25 3.85 -11.28
N LEU A 8 -12.82 2.62 -11.51
CA LEU A 8 -12.81 1.97 -12.82
C LEU A 8 -14.12 1.24 -13.13
N LEU A 9 -15.05 1.16 -12.17
CA LEU A 9 -16.34 0.44 -12.30
C LEU A 9 -16.12 -1.06 -12.57
N LEU A 10 -15.25 -1.70 -11.78
CA LEU A 10 -14.87 -3.10 -11.96
C LEU A 10 -16.01 -4.10 -11.73
N LYS A 11 -16.99 -3.77 -10.89
CA LYS A 11 -18.15 -4.61 -10.61
C LYS A 11 -19.28 -4.30 -11.57
N ALA A 12 -20.02 -5.33 -12.00
CA ALA A 12 -21.20 -5.18 -12.85
C ALA A 12 -22.29 -4.29 -12.20
N GLU A 13 -22.43 -4.35 -10.87
CA GLU A 13 -23.36 -3.51 -10.11
C GLU A 13 -23.00 -2.02 -10.18
N ASP A 14 -21.72 -1.69 -9.98
CA ASP A 14 -21.20 -0.32 -10.08
C ASP A 14 -21.36 0.20 -11.52
N LEU A 15 -21.15 -0.66 -12.52
CA LEU A 15 -21.34 -0.33 -13.93
C LEU A 15 -22.80 -0.01 -14.26
N ALA A 16 -23.72 -0.88 -13.86
CA ALA A 16 -25.16 -0.69 -14.07
C ALA A 16 -25.68 0.56 -13.34
N LEU A 17 -25.18 0.81 -12.13
CA LEU A 17 -25.50 2.02 -11.37
C LEU A 17 -24.99 3.28 -12.08
N ALA A 18 -23.75 3.28 -12.56
CA ALA A 18 -23.18 4.41 -13.29
C ALA A 18 -23.94 4.67 -14.60
N GLN A 19 -24.31 3.62 -15.34
CA GLN A 19 -25.10 3.74 -16.56
C GLN A 19 -26.47 4.35 -16.29
N LYS A 20 -27.14 3.90 -15.23
CA LYS A 20 -28.45 4.42 -14.83
C LYS A 20 -28.38 5.88 -14.39
N LYS A 21 -27.32 6.26 -13.67
CA LYS A 21 -27.21 7.56 -13.03
C LYS A 21 -26.62 8.64 -13.94
N TYR A 22 -25.69 8.27 -14.80
CA TYR A 22 -24.95 9.16 -15.69
C TYR A 22 -25.10 8.73 -17.16
N PRO A 23 -26.33 8.55 -17.67
CA PRO A 23 -26.56 7.93 -18.96
C PRO A 23 -25.94 8.71 -20.12
N ARG A 24 -25.88 10.05 -20.03
CA ARG A 24 -25.41 10.90 -21.13
C ARG A 24 -23.90 10.96 -21.23
N VAL A 25 -23.19 10.55 -20.18
CA VAL A 25 -21.71 10.55 -20.14
C VAL A 25 -21.15 9.17 -19.90
N PHE A 26 -22.00 8.14 -19.82
CA PHE A 26 -21.59 6.77 -19.55
C PHE A 26 -20.59 6.24 -20.59
N PHE A 27 -20.76 6.63 -21.87
CA PHE A 27 -19.80 6.29 -22.93
C PHE A 27 -18.37 6.74 -22.60
N ALA A 28 -18.21 7.84 -21.85
CA ALA A 28 -16.91 8.35 -21.41
C ALA A 28 -16.39 7.67 -20.14
N LEU A 29 -17.29 7.16 -19.27
CA LEU A 29 -16.95 6.49 -18.02
C LEU A 29 -16.61 5.00 -18.22
N ASP A 30 -17.28 4.35 -19.16
CA ASP A 30 -17.13 2.92 -19.45
C ASP A 30 -15.93 2.67 -20.37
N HIS A 31 -14.96 1.88 -19.92
CA HIS A 31 -13.78 1.50 -20.71
C HIS A 31 -13.40 0.04 -20.42
N PRO A 32 -13.97 -0.92 -21.15
CA PRO A 32 -13.80 -2.34 -20.86
C PRO A 32 -12.35 -2.82 -21.01
N GLU A 33 -11.61 -2.32 -21.99
CA GLU A 33 -10.21 -2.69 -22.25
C GLU A 33 -9.30 -2.29 -21.09
N LEU A 34 -9.46 -1.07 -20.56
CA LEU A 34 -8.76 -0.59 -19.37
C LEU A 34 -9.06 -1.47 -18.15
N ARG A 35 -10.34 -1.82 -17.92
CA ARG A 35 -10.74 -2.68 -16.80
C ARG A 35 -10.11 -4.06 -16.89
N ALA A 36 -10.16 -4.68 -18.06
CA ALA A 36 -9.60 -6.02 -18.27
C ALA A 36 -8.09 -6.03 -17.99
N GLU A 37 -7.38 -5.02 -18.50
CA GLU A 37 -5.94 -4.89 -18.28
C GLU A 37 -5.59 -4.57 -16.81
N PHE A 38 -6.39 -3.71 -16.17
CA PHE A 38 -6.26 -3.42 -14.74
C PHE A 38 -6.42 -4.67 -13.88
N GLN A 39 -7.49 -5.45 -14.09
CA GLN A 39 -7.76 -6.68 -13.33
C GLN A 39 -6.64 -7.70 -13.50
N ARG A 40 -6.14 -7.86 -14.73
CA ARG A 40 -5.01 -8.75 -15.03
C ARG A 40 -3.76 -8.37 -14.22
N ILE A 41 -3.40 -7.09 -14.21
CA ILE A 41 -2.20 -6.61 -13.52
C ILE A 41 -2.40 -6.61 -12.00
N ASP A 42 -3.57 -6.18 -11.48
CA ASP A 42 -3.83 -6.15 -10.05
C ASP A 42 -3.82 -7.56 -9.43
N HIS A 43 -4.35 -8.57 -10.13
CA HIS A 43 -4.26 -9.96 -9.70
C HIS A 43 -2.79 -10.41 -9.55
N LEU A 44 -1.94 -10.09 -10.54
CA LEU A 44 -0.51 -10.39 -10.49
C LEU A 44 0.20 -9.63 -9.36
N ALA A 45 -0.15 -8.35 -9.14
CA ALA A 45 0.36 -7.53 -8.06
C ALA A 45 0.02 -8.13 -6.68
N ASN A 46 -1.24 -8.51 -6.47
CA ASN A 46 -1.72 -9.10 -5.22
C ASN A 46 -1.08 -10.47 -4.95
N SER A 47 -0.94 -11.30 -5.99
CA SER A 47 -0.25 -12.59 -5.87
C SER A 47 1.22 -12.42 -5.46
N ALA A 48 1.93 -11.49 -6.11
CA ALA A 48 3.33 -11.17 -5.77
C ALA A 48 3.47 -10.63 -4.35
N LYS A 49 2.58 -9.73 -3.91
CA LYS A 49 2.55 -9.20 -2.53
C LYS A 49 2.38 -10.32 -1.51
N ASN A 50 1.36 -11.17 -1.69
CA ASN A 50 1.06 -12.25 -0.76
C ASN A 50 2.22 -13.24 -0.65
N ARG A 51 2.84 -13.60 -1.77
CA ARG A 51 4.02 -14.49 -1.78
C ARG A 51 5.20 -13.88 -1.03
N SER A 52 5.49 -12.60 -1.27
CA SER A 52 6.57 -11.90 -0.57
C SER A 52 6.32 -11.85 0.93
N ARG A 53 5.09 -11.49 1.34
CA ARG A 53 4.70 -11.43 2.75
C ARG A 53 4.88 -12.77 3.45
N SER A 54 4.38 -13.85 2.85
CA SER A 54 4.47 -15.20 3.44
C SER A 54 5.92 -15.61 3.68
N ILE A 55 6.83 -15.30 2.75
CA ILE A 55 8.24 -15.67 2.89
C ILE A 55 8.94 -14.77 3.91
N GLY A 56 8.62 -13.48 3.96
CA GLY A 56 9.08 -12.57 5.01
C GLY A 56 8.67 -13.05 6.41
N CYS A 57 7.39 -13.41 6.58
CA CYS A 57 6.89 -13.98 7.83
C CYS A 57 7.59 -15.30 8.19
N LEU A 58 7.73 -16.24 7.24
CA LEU A 58 8.40 -17.52 7.49
C LEU A 58 9.86 -17.33 7.91
N THR A 59 10.59 -16.43 7.25
CA THR A 59 11.99 -16.11 7.58
C THR A 59 12.10 -15.65 9.03
N LEU A 60 11.21 -14.75 9.45
CA LEU A 60 11.21 -14.24 10.82
C LEU A 60 10.80 -15.30 11.83
N THR A 61 9.77 -16.10 11.51
CA THR A 61 9.34 -17.21 12.37
C THR A 61 10.48 -18.20 12.59
N PHE A 62 11.23 -18.58 11.54
CA PHE A 62 12.38 -19.46 11.68
C PHE A 62 13.52 -18.83 12.48
N ALA A 63 13.80 -17.53 12.29
CA ALA A 63 14.81 -16.83 13.07
C ALA A 63 14.47 -16.80 14.56
N VAL A 64 13.22 -16.45 14.89
CA VAL A 64 12.73 -16.41 16.27
C VAL A 64 12.72 -17.81 16.88
N ALA A 65 12.22 -18.83 16.15
CA ALA A 65 12.22 -20.21 16.63
C ALA A 65 13.63 -20.74 16.90
N SER A 66 14.59 -20.40 16.05
CA SER A 66 16.00 -20.75 16.24
C SER A 66 16.58 -20.13 17.50
N LEU A 67 16.31 -18.84 17.76
CA LEU A 67 16.79 -18.16 18.96
C LEU A 67 16.13 -18.69 20.24
N LEU A 68 14.86 -19.08 20.18
CA LEU A 68 14.13 -19.62 21.32
C LEU A 68 14.65 -20.97 21.80
N THR A 69 15.44 -21.70 21.01
CA THR A 69 15.97 -23.00 21.48
C THR A 69 16.97 -22.86 22.61
N PHE A 70 17.68 -21.74 22.71
CA PHE A 70 18.68 -21.48 23.75
C PHE A 70 18.05 -21.40 25.17
N PRO A 71 17.06 -20.53 25.44
CA PRO A 71 16.45 -20.46 26.77
C PRO A 71 15.56 -21.67 27.13
N LEU A 72 15.27 -22.59 26.20
CA LEU A 72 14.48 -23.78 26.54
C LEU A 72 15.26 -24.77 27.43
N GLU A 73 16.58 -24.68 27.50
CA GLU A 73 17.39 -25.65 28.21
C GLU A 73 17.02 -25.77 29.71
N PRO A 74 17.04 -24.68 30.51
CA PRO A 74 16.70 -24.76 31.93
C PRO A 74 15.26 -25.20 32.19
N LEU A 75 14.32 -24.84 31.31
CA LEU A 75 12.91 -25.24 31.40
C LEU A 75 12.75 -26.76 31.29
N ILE A 76 13.44 -27.38 30.33
CA ILE A 76 13.37 -28.82 30.11
C ILE A 76 14.08 -29.56 31.24
N ARG A 77 15.25 -29.09 31.71
CA ARG A 77 15.95 -29.70 32.85
C ARG A 77 15.07 -29.69 34.10
N ALA A 78 14.34 -28.60 34.34
CA ALA A 78 13.42 -28.52 35.48
C ALA A 78 12.25 -29.51 35.35
N ALA A 79 11.66 -29.64 34.15
CA ALA A 79 10.51 -30.51 33.91
C ALA A 79 10.86 -32.02 33.89
N THR A 80 12.07 -32.38 33.44
CA THR A 80 12.49 -33.78 33.23
C THR A 80 13.23 -34.40 34.42
N SER A 81 13.40 -33.64 35.50
CA SER A 81 14.15 -34.00 36.71
C SER A 81 13.72 -35.29 37.43
N SER A 82 12.65 -35.96 36.98
CA SER A 82 12.12 -37.20 37.58
C SER A 82 12.25 -38.47 36.70
N HIS A 83 12.48 -38.39 35.38
CA HIS A 83 12.40 -39.57 34.49
C HIS A 83 13.35 -39.50 33.27
N GLY A 84 14.61 -39.91 33.43
CA GLY A 84 15.47 -40.43 32.34
C GLY A 84 16.03 -39.44 31.27
N HIS A 85 17.26 -39.75 30.82
CA HIS A 85 18.10 -39.14 29.76
C HIS A 85 17.57 -37.87 29.04
N PRO A 86 17.75 -36.67 29.65
CA PRO A 86 17.38 -35.40 29.02
C PRO A 86 18.23 -35.05 27.77
N ASP A 87 19.35 -35.73 27.57
CA ASP A 87 20.31 -35.47 26.49
C ASP A 87 19.71 -35.67 25.09
N ALA A 88 18.80 -36.64 24.92
CA ALA A 88 18.15 -36.89 23.63
C ALA A 88 17.19 -35.75 23.24
N VAL A 89 16.44 -35.22 24.21
CA VAL A 89 15.52 -34.09 23.99
C VAL A 89 16.30 -32.81 23.71
N PHE A 90 17.40 -32.56 24.43
CA PHE A 90 18.28 -31.42 24.13
C PHE A 90 18.88 -31.50 22.75
N THR A 91 19.40 -32.67 22.38
CA THR A 91 19.96 -32.90 21.04
C THR A 91 18.91 -32.64 19.96
N ALA A 92 17.68 -33.12 20.15
CA ALA A 92 16.59 -32.89 19.20
C ALA A 92 16.24 -31.39 19.06
N ILE A 93 16.13 -30.65 20.15
CA ILE A 93 15.81 -29.21 20.13
C ILE A 93 16.96 -28.40 19.52
N ALA A 94 18.21 -28.74 19.84
CA ALA A 94 19.37 -28.11 19.22
C ALA A 94 19.40 -28.34 17.70
N ILE A 95 19.09 -29.56 17.24
CA ILE A 95 18.97 -29.87 15.80
C ILE A 95 17.85 -29.03 15.17
N VAL A 96 16.67 -28.98 15.79
CA VAL A 96 15.55 -28.15 15.29
C VAL A 96 15.94 -26.68 15.22
N GLY A 97 16.57 -26.14 16.27
CA GLY A 97 17.06 -24.77 16.32
C GLY A 97 18.08 -24.46 15.23
N ALA A 98 19.04 -25.36 15.01
CA ALA A 98 20.03 -25.25 13.94
C ALA A 98 19.37 -25.29 12.54
N VAL A 99 18.43 -26.21 12.31
CA VAL A 99 17.68 -26.28 11.05
C VAL A 99 16.88 -25.00 10.83
N CYS A 100 16.17 -24.49 11.85
CA CYS A 100 15.46 -23.22 11.76
C CYS A 100 16.42 -22.05 11.47
N GLY A 101 17.59 -22.01 12.09
CA GLY A 101 18.60 -20.97 11.86
C GLY A 101 19.11 -20.98 10.42
N VAL A 102 19.44 -22.17 9.89
CA VAL A 102 19.84 -22.35 8.50
C VAL A 102 18.72 -21.96 7.55
N LEU A 103 17.47 -22.39 7.81
CA LEU A 103 16.32 -21.98 7.00
C LEU A 103 16.09 -20.47 7.02
N ALA A 104 16.23 -19.82 8.17
CA ALA A 104 16.15 -18.36 8.27
C ALA A 104 17.21 -17.66 7.41
N ILE A 105 18.45 -18.17 7.39
CA ILE A 105 19.51 -17.66 6.52
C ILE A 105 19.20 -17.93 5.05
N ILE A 106 18.73 -19.14 4.70
CA ILE A 106 18.37 -19.49 3.32
C ILE A 106 17.23 -18.58 2.85
N PHE A 107 16.15 -18.44 3.60
CA PHE A 107 15.03 -17.58 3.21
C PHE A 107 15.40 -16.09 3.27
N GLY A 108 16.27 -15.67 4.19
CA GLY A 108 16.79 -14.30 4.26
C GLY A 108 17.74 -13.95 3.11
N ASN A 109 18.55 -14.89 2.63
CA ASN A 109 19.44 -14.71 1.48
C ASN A 109 18.72 -14.91 0.14
N LEU A 110 17.78 -15.86 0.05
CA LEU A 110 16.79 -15.87 -1.02
C LEU A 110 16.03 -14.54 -1.02
N GLY A 111 15.82 -13.95 0.16
CA GLY A 111 15.44 -12.55 0.45
C GLY A 111 16.14 -11.52 -0.45
N LEU A 112 17.44 -11.69 -0.72
CA LEU A 112 18.20 -10.80 -1.62
C LEU A 112 17.80 -10.99 -3.09
N ALA A 113 17.39 -12.19 -3.51
CA ALA A 113 16.76 -12.41 -4.81
C ALA A 113 15.34 -11.82 -4.90
N PHE A 114 14.70 -11.44 -3.77
CA PHE A 114 13.43 -10.70 -3.78
C PHE A 114 13.58 -9.27 -4.24
N GLY A 115 14.80 -8.72 -4.41
CA GLY A 115 14.95 -7.43 -5.09
C GLY A 115 14.17 -7.40 -6.41
N GLN A 116 14.20 -8.50 -7.17
CA GLN A 116 13.42 -8.63 -8.41
C GLN A 116 11.91 -8.84 -8.17
N SER A 117 11.52 -9.68 -7.21
CA SER A 117 10.10 -9.94 -6.91
C SER A 117 9.39 -8.71 -6.35
N LYS A 118 10.04 -8.00 -5.42
CA LYS A 118 9.63 -6.71 -4.89
C LYS A 118 9.56 -5.66 -5.98
N ARG A 119 10.61 -5.52 -6.79
CA ARG A 119 10.60 -4.57 -7.91
C ARG A 119 9.46 -4.87 -8.87
N ARG A 120 9.22 -6.14 -9.20
CA ARG A 120 8.10 -6.56 -10.03
C ARG A 120 6.76 -6.19 -9.39
N TRP A 121 6.59 -6.43 -8.09
CA TRP A 121 5.39 -6.00 -7.36
C TRP A 121 5.19 -4.48 -7.42
N LEU A 122 6.24 -3.70 -7.17
CA LEU A 122 6.20 -2.23 -7.24
C LEU A 122 5.92 -1.72 -8.65
N GLN A 123 6.49 -2.35 -9.68
CA GLN A 123 6.16 -2.08 -11.08
C GLN A 123 4.69 -2.34 -11.38
N MET A 124 4.14 -3.47 -10.94
CA MET A 124 2.73 -3.79 -11.14
C MET A 124 1.81 -2.81 -10.38
N ARG A 125 2.20 -2.36 -9.18
CA ARG A 125 1.49 -1.30 -8.45
C ARG A 125 1.54 0.05 -9.16
N LEU A 126 2.72 0.43 -9.67
CA LEU A 126 2.86 1.63 -10.49
C LEU A 126 1.94 1.55 -11.73
N MET A 127 1.87 0.40 -12.39
CA MET A 127 0.96 0.20 -13.53
C MET A 127 -0.51 0.38 -13.12
N THR A 128 -0.95 -0.23 -12.00
CA THR A 128 -2.35 -0.10 -11.55
C THR A 128 -2.72 1.33 -11.21
N GLU A 129 -1.86 2.05 -10.49
CA GLU A 129 -2.11 3.45 -10.15
C GLU A 129 -2.07 4.36 -11.38
N ARG A 130 -1.15 4.12 -12.32
CA ARG A 130 -1.11 4.90 -13.57
C ARG A 130 -2.28 4.63 -14.49
N MET A 131 -2.87 3.43 -14.48
CA MET A 131 -4.13 3.16 -15.20
C MET A 131 -5.32 3.93 -14.60
N ARG A 132 -5.39 4.01 -13.26
CA ARG A 132 -6.40 4.82 -12.55
C ARG A 132 -6.27 6.30 -12.87
N GLN A 133 -5.04 6.83 -12.77
CA GLN A 133 -4.72 8.19 -13.16
C GLN A 133 -4.96 8.44 -14.65
N TRP A 134 -4.69 7.46 -15.52
CA TRP A 134 -4.94 7.59 -16.95
C TRP A 134 -6.41 7.86 -17.24
N LYS A 135 -7.31 7.08 -16.65
CA LYS A 135 -8.75 7.29 -16.82
C LYS A 135 -9.17 8.68 -16.34
N ALA A 136 -8.77 9.04 -15.12
CA ALA A 136 -9.16 10.30 -14.51
C ALA A 136 -8.60 11.51 -15.28
N GLN A 137 -7.32 11.49 -15.63
CA GLN A 137 -6.67 12.54 -16.41
C GLN A 137 -7.23 12.64 -17.83
N TYR A 138 -7.52 11.52 -18.49
CA TYR A 138 -8.14 11.52 -19.82
C TYR A 138 -9.50 12.21 -19.76
N ILE A 139 -10.36 11.83 -18.81
CA ILE A 139 -11.66 12.47 -18.62
C ILE A 139 -11.49 13.97 -18.41
N VAL A 140 -10.62 14.39 -17.46
CA VAL A 140 -10.39 15.81 -17.14
C VAL A 140 -9.89 16.61 -18.36
N ALA A 141 -8.98 16.04 -19.15
CA ALA A 141 -8.41 16.68 -20.32
C ALA A 141 -9.40 16.82 -21.49
N HIS A 142 -10.36 15.90 -21.56
CA HIS A 142 -11.31 15.78 -22.64
C HIS A 142 -12.75 16.12 -22.24
N ILE A 143 -12.99 16.79 -21.10
CA ILE A 143 -14.34 17.21 -20.66
C ILE A 143 -15.08 17.98 -21.77
N ALA A 144 -14.41 18.92 -22.43
CA ALA A 144 -15.02 19.69 -23.52
C ALA A 144 -15.43 18.79 -24.70
N ASP A 145 -14.63 17.77 -25.01
CA ASP A 145 -14.91 16.83 -26.10
C ASP A 145 -16.05 15.87 -25.71
N ILE A 146 -16.11 15.44 -24.44
CA ILE A 146 -17.23 14.64 -23.90
C ILE A 146 -18.54 15.42 -24.02
N VAL A 147 -18.55 16.70 -23.61
CA VAL A 147 -19.74 17.56 -23.70
C VAL A 147 -20.18 17.76 -25.16
N ALA A 148 -19.24 17.93 -26.09
CA ALA A 148 -19.56 18.10 -27.51
C ALA A 148 -20.02 16.80 -28.21
N ALA A 149 -19.65 15.65 -27.66
CA ALA A 149 -20.00 14.33 -28.19
C ALA A 149 -21.35 13.82 -27.68
N ALA A 150 -21.70 14.12 -26.44
CA ALA A 150 -22.91 13.61 -25.80
C ALA A 150 -24.18 13.90 -26.61
N GLY A 151 -25.05 12.89 -26.70
CA GLY A 151 -26.33 13.00 -27.42
C GLY A 151 -26.24 12.76 -28.93
N SER A 152 -25.04 12.51 -29.47
CA SER A 152 -24.83 12.15 -30.87
C SER A 152 -24.12 10.79 -30.96
N PRO A 153 -24.80 9.71 -31.40
CA PRO A 153 -24.20 8.38 -31.47
C PRO A 153 -22.91 8.32 -32.29
N GLU A 154 -22.84 9.09 -33.37
CA GLU A 154 -21.66 9.20 -34.23
C GLU A 154 -20.46 9.84 -33.51
N ARG A 155 -20.70 10.91 -32.75
CA ARG A 155 -19.64 11.60 -32.00
C ARG A 155 -19.23 10.82 -30.75
N GLU A 156 -20.17 10.16 -30.08
CA GLU A 156 -19.89 9.26 -28.96
C GLU A 156 -18.98 8.10 -29.43
N ALA A 157 -19.30 7.49 -30.57
CA ALA A 157 -18.47 6.45 -31.17
C ALA A 157 -17.06 6.97 -31.51
N ALA A 158 -16.98 8.15 -32.15
CA ALA A 158 -15.69 8.77 -32.49
C ALA A 158 -14.84 9.09 -31.24
N TYR A 159 -15.48 9.56 -30.14
CA TYR A 159 -14.79 9.78 -28.87
C TYR A 159 -14.26 8.47 -28.28
N VAL A 160 -15.08 7.41 -28.28
CA VAL A 160 -14.70 6.09 -27.75
C VAL A 160 -13.52 5.53 -28.54
N GLU A 161 -13.54 5.61 -29.87
CA GLU A 161 -12.43 5.19 -30.73
C GLU A 161 -11.15 5.98 -30.42
N ALA A 162 -11.23 7.31 -30.34
CA ALA A 162 -10.09 8.16 -30.01
C ALA A 162 -9.48 7.82 -28.64
N ARG A 163 -10.34 7.54 -27.64
CA ARG A 163 -9.93 7.11 -26.30
C ARG A 163 -9.23 5.75 -26.33
N SER A 164 -9.77 4.78 -27.07
CA SER A 164 -9.14 3.47 -27.23
C SER A 164 -7.76 3.58 -27.87
N LEU A 165 -7.61 4.39 -28.93
CA LEU A 165 -6.31 4.67 -29.55
C LEU A 165 -5.33 5.38 -28.62
N ALA A 166 -5.83 6.25 -27.73
CA ALA A 166 -5.00 6.88 -26.70
C ALA A 166 -4.56 5.88 -25.62
N PHE A 167 -5.44 4.93 -25.26
CA PHE A 167 -5.10 3.87 -24.31
C PHE A 167 -4.05 2.93 -24.89
N GLU A 168 -4.20 2.47 -26.14
CA GLU A 168 -3.19 1.65 -26.82
C GLU A 168 -1.81 2.33 -26.88
N ARG A 169 -1.79 3.64 -27.09
CA ARG A 169 -0.55 4.43 -27.02
C ARG A 169 0.05 4.39 -25.61
N PHE A 170 -0.76 4.60 -24.58
CA PHE A 170 -0.33 4.47 -23.18
C PHE A 170 0.18 3.06 -22.84
N GLN A 171 -0.49 2.01 -23.32
CA GLN A 171 -0.02 0.63 -23.13
C GLN A 171 1.37 0.43 -23.73
N ARG A 172 1.59 0.90 -24.97
CA ARG A 172 2.88 0.76 -25.66
C ARG A 172 3.99 1.62 -25.06
N SER A 173 3.69 2.85 -24.65
CA SER A 173 4.69 3.79 -24.14
C SER A 173 5.00 3.58 -22.67
N PHE A 174 4.06 3.08 -21.87
CA PHE A 174 4.19 2.97 -20.42
C PHE A 174 4.14 1.51 -19.94
N LEU A 175 3.02 0.82 -20.14
CA LEU A 175 2.82 -0.52 -19.55
C LEU A 175 3.83 -1.54 -20.09
N ASN A 176 4.04 -1.57 -21.40
CA ASN A 176 5.00 -2.47 -22.04
C ASN A 176 6.47 -2.09 -21.74
N GLN A 177 6.70 -0.89 -21.25
CA GLN A 177 8.02 -0.33 -20.93
C GLN A 177 8.20 -0.10 -19.43
N ILE A 178 7.38 -0.76 -18.59
CA ILE A 178 7.36 -0.48 -17.15
C ILE A 178 8.73 -0.60 -16.47
N SER A 179 9.61 -1.46 -17.00
CA SER A 179 10.95 -1.63 -16.44
C SER A 179 11.83 -0.39 -16.57
N SER A 180 11.76 0.33 -17.70
CA SER A 180 12.47 1.59 -17.91
C SER A 180 11.75 2.76 -17.26
N GLU A 181 10.42 2.78 -17.33
CA GLU A 181 9.62 3.85 -16.72
C GLU A 181 9.76 3.87 -15.20
N TYR A 182 9.75 2.70 -14.56
CA TYR A 182 9.89 2.57 -13.10
C TYR A 182 11.11 3.31 -12.55
N THR A 183 12.26 3.24 -13.23
CA THR A 183 13.49 3.91 -12.78
C THR A 183 13.36 5.44 -12.77
N LYS A 184 12.46 6.03 -13.56
CA LYS A 184 12.19 7.48 -13.53
C LYS A 184 11.47 7.92 -12.25
N TYR A 185 10.68 7.02 -11.66
CA TYR A 185 9.93 7.29 -10.42
C TYR A 185 10.76 7.01 -9.17
N THR A 186 11.86 6.26 -9.29
CA THR A 186 12.69 5.85 -8.15
C THR A 186 14.04 6.55 -8.07
N ARG A 187 14.59 7.03 -9.20
CA ARG A 187 15.88 7.73 -9.20
C ARG A 187 15.70 9.14 -8.66
N ARG A 188 15.95 9.35 -7.37
CA ARG A 188 16.21 10.68 -6.81
C ARG A 188 17.49 11.25 -7.45
N GLU A 189 17.40 12.40 -8.11
CA GLU A 189 18.56 13.30 -8.16
C GLU A 189 18.88 13.69 -6.70
N ALA A 190 20.14 13.58 -6.29
CA ALA A 190 20.57 13.71 -4.91
C ALA A 190 19.97 14.94 -4.21
N VAL A 191 19.10 14.71 -3.22
CA VAL A 191 18.46 15.78 -2.43
C VAL A 191 19.35 16.11 -1.24
N GLY A 192 19.63 17.40 -1.04
CA GLY A 192 20.35 17.93 0.12
C GLY A 192 19.67 17.60 1.46
N HIS A 193 20.43 17.67 2.55
CA HIS A 193 20.20 17.16 3.91
C HIS A 193 18.90 17.54 4.68
N MET A 194 17.84 18.08 4.06
CA MET A 194 16.66 18.60 4.78
C MET A 194 15.32 17.91 4.51
N GLY A 195 15.30 16.62 4.16
CA GLY A 195 14.09 15.77 4.27
C GLY A 195 12.90 16.13 3.37
N HIS A 196 12.96 17.23 2.62
CA HIS A 196 12.00 17.59 1.59
C HIS A 196 12.60 17.30 0.22
N THR A 197 12.01 16.35 -0.49
CA THR A 197 12.29 16.06 -1.89
C THR A 197 12.04 17.33 -2.69
N ALA A 198 13.11 18.03 -3.07
CA ALA A 198 13.03 19.12 -4.03
C ALA A 198 12.74 18.51 -5.40
N ILE A 199 11.45 18.25 -5.67
CA ILE A 199 10.96 17.92 -7.00
C ILE A 199 11.36 19.09 -7.90
N GLY A 200 12.28 18.86 -8.85
CA GLY A 200 12.73 19.90 -9.76
C GLY A 200 11.53 20.59 -10.43
N LYS A 201 11.61 21.90 -10.70
CA LYS A 201 10.52 22.66 -11.35
C LYS A 201 10.04 22.04 -12.67
N SER A 202 10.87 21.25 -13.36
CA SER A 202 10.48 20.47 -14.55
C SER A 202 9.58 19.28 -14.24
N GLN A 203 9.69 18.66 -13.06
CA GLN A 203 8.81 17.60 -12.59
C GLN A 203 7.47 18.12 -12.05
N GLN A 204 7.38 19.39 -11.62
CA GLN A 204 6.12 19.99 -11.14
C GLN A 204 5.02 20.04 -12.23
N ASN A 205 5.39 20.06 -13.52
CA ASN A 205 4.45 20.00 -14.65
C ASN A 205 4.22 18.56 -15.18
N ALA A 206 4.91 17.55 -14.64
CA ALA A 206 5.01 16.21 -15.25
C ALA A 206 4.06 15.15 -14.67
N PHE A 207 2.97 15.54 -13.98
CA PHE A 207 2.00 14.55 -13.48
C PHE A 207 1.04 14.05 -14.57
N TRP A 208 0.82 14.86 -15.61
CA TRP A 208 0.06 14.47 -16.80
C TRP A 208 0.75 13.34 -17.54
N ILE A 209 0.00 12.29 -17.88
CA ILE A 209 0.52 11.18 -18.69
C ILE A 209 0.91 11.66 -20.10
N ASP A 210 0.10 12.53 -20.69
CA ASP A 210 0.39 13.15 -21.97
C ASP A 210 0.48 14.67 -21.79
N ALA A 211 1.60 15.26 -22.22
CA ALA A 211 1.84 16.70 -22.08
C ALA A 211 0.78 17.56 -22.81
N SER A 212 0.16 17.03 -23.88
CA SER A 212 -0.92 17.71 -24.59
C SER A 212 -2.20 17.83 -23.75
N TRP A 213 -2.41 16.92 -22.80
CA TRP A 213 -3.59 16.91 -21.94
C TRP A 213 -3.64 18.09 -20.99
N ALA A 214 -2.50 18.61 -20.54
CA ALA A 214 -2.43 19.83 -19.75
C ALA A 214 -3.06 21.02 -20.49
N LYS A 215 -2.75 21.16 -21.79
CA LYS A 215 -3.34 22.20 -22.65
C LYS A 215 -4.81 21.93 -22.91
N ALA A 216 -5.17 20.67 -23.16
CA ALA A 216 -6.55 20.27 -23.40
C ALA A 216 -7.46 20.57 -22.19
N ALA A 217 -6.98 20.29 -20.96
CA ALA A 217 -7.66 20.55 -19.70
C ALA A 217 -7.73 22.05 -19.33
N ALA A 218 -7.00 22.91 -20.03
CA ALA A 218 -7.04 24.36 -19.87
C ALA A 218 -8.00 25.05 -20.88
N ARG A 219 -8.59 24.29 -21.82
CA ARG A 219 -9.57 24.83 -22.77
C ARG A 219 -10.77 25.40 -22.02
N LYS A 220 -11.26 26.54 -22.50
CA LYS A 220 -12.44 27.19 -21.95
C LYS A 220 -13.66 26.29 -22.21
N LEU A 221 -14.36 25.93 -21.14
CA LEU A 221 -15.62 25.20 -21.23
C LEU A 221 -16.70 26.13 -21.81
N THR A 222 -17.37 25.68 -22.86
CA THR A 222 -18.50 26.40 -23.45
C THR A 222 -19.73 26.28 -22.56
N PRO A 223 -20.69 27.22 -22.65
CA PRO A 223 -21.99 27.06 -22.02
C PRO A 223 -22.63 25.74 -22.46
N ASP A 224 -23.16 24.99 -21.51
CA ASP A 224 -23.78 23.69 -21.72
C ASP A 224 -25.24 23.76 -21.23
N PRO A 225 -26.18 24.12 -22.12
CA PRO A 225 -27.58 24.26 -21.76
C PRO A 225 -28.23 22.90 -21.44
N GLU A 226 -27.66 21.80 -21.92
CA GLU A 226 -28.18 20.46 -21.71
C GLU A 226 -27.79 19.92 -20.32
N GLY A 227 -26.72 20.42 -19.70
CA GLY A 227 -26.28 20.00 -18.37
C GLY A 227 -25.46 18.70 -18.36
N VAL A 228 -24.88 18.33 -19.51
CA VAL A 228 -23.91 17.23 -19.66
C VAL A 228 -22.63 17.49 -18.86
N LEU A 229 -22.14 18.73 -18.86
CA LEU A 229 -21.00 19.20 -18.09
C LEU A 229 -21.23 19.02 -16.59
N ALA A 230 -22.42 19.35 -16.10
CA ALA A 230 -22.78 19.11 -14.71
C ALA A 230 -22.79 17.60 -14.39
N GLU A 231 -23.26 16.78 -15.33
CA GLU A 231 -23.30 15.32 -15.19
C GLU A 231 -21.90 14.69 -15.14
N ILE A 232 -20.98 15.02 -16.05
CA ILE A 232 -19.60 14.48 -16.03
C ILE A 232 -18.81 14.97 -14.81
N LEU A 233 -19.04 16.21 -14.37
CA LEU A 233 -18.44 16.72 -13.13
C LEU A 233 -18.98 15.97 -11.92
N SER A 234 -20.30 15.72 -11.85
CA SER A 234 -20.90 14.91 -10.78
C SER A 234 -20.39 13.47 -10.79
N ALA A 235 -20.26 12.86 -11.97
CA ALA A 235 -19.69 11.53 -12.10
C ALA A 235 -18.22 11.49 -11.62
N SER A 236 -17.42 12.50 -11.98
CA SER A 236 -16.02 12.63 -11.53
C SER A 236 -15.91 12.84 -10.02
N GLU A 237 -16.83 13.61 -9.44
CA GLU A 237 -16.90 13.80 -8.00
C GLU A 237 -17.18 12.47 -7.28
N GLU A 238 -18.22 11.74 -7.70
CA GLU A 238 -18.66 10.54 -6.99
C GLU A 238 -17.74 9.33 -7.21
N THR A 239 -17.20 9.17 -8.42
CA THR A 239 -16.38 8.00 -8.75
C THR A 239 -14.91 8.18 -8.36
N ARG A 240 -14.35 9.39 -8.51
CA ARG A 240 -12.91 9.64 -8.30
C ARG A 240 -12.63 10.39 -7.01
N LEU A 241 -13.15 11.61 -6.82
CA LEU A 241 -12.87 12.40 -5.60
C LEU A 241 -13.36 11.68 -4.34
N LEU A 242 -14.64 11.30 -4.33
CA LEU A 242 -15.24 10.63 -3.18
C LEU A 242 -14.63 9.24 -2.95
N GLY A 243 -14.30 8.52 -4.03
CA GLY A 243 -13.57 7.25 -3.94
C GLY A 243 -12.23 7.39 -3.22
N GLN A 244 -11.45 8.43 -3.55
CA GLN A 244 -10.17 8.69 -2.88
C GLN A 244 -10.35 9.12 -1.42
N VAL A 245 -11.34 9.95 -1.10
CA VAL A 245 -11.68 10.29 0.31
C VAL A 245 -12.07 9.05 1.10
N GLN A 246 -12.84 8.16 0.50
CA GLN A 246 -13.26 6.92 1.17
C GLN A 246 -12.08 5.98 1.37
N TYR A 247 -11.20 5.87 0.38
CA TYR A 247 -9.97 5.08 0.48
C TYR A 247 -9.08 5.58 1.63
N THR A 248 -8.79 6.88 1.69
CA THR A 248 -7.95 7.44 2.75
C THR A 248 -8.60 7.28 4.12
N ASN A 249 -9.90 7.53 4.25
CA ASN A 249 -10.63 7.30 5.51
C ASN A 249 -10.59 5.83 5.94
N TYR A 250 -10.72 4.89 5.01
CA TYR A 250 -10.61 3.46 5.30
C TYR A 250 -9.22 3.10 5.82
N ILE A 251 -8.15 3.52 5.13
CA ILE A 251 -6.76 3.22 5.51
C ILE A 251 -6.40 3.86 6.86
N LEU A 252 -6.89 5.08 7.11
CA LEU A 252 -6.70 5.79 8.37
C LEU A 252 -7.62 5.31 9.49
N SER A 253 -8.60 4.44 9.20
CA SER A 253 -9.44 3.86 10.24
C SER A 253 -8.68 2.84 11.09
N ALA A 254 -9.21 2.54 12.28
CA ALA A 254 -8.78 1.40 13.09
C ALA A 254 -9.63 0.13 12.83
N GLU A 255 -10.69 0.26 12.02
CA GLU A 255 -11.72 -0.75 11.83
C GLU A 255 -11.47 -1.59 10.58
N GLY A 256 -10.70 -2.67 10.75
CA GLY A 256 -10.44 -3.60 9.65
C GLY A 256 -9.38 -4.64 9.95
N LYS A 257 -8.79 -5.19 8.88
CA LYS A 257 -7.78 -6.26 8.97
C LYS A 257 -6.44 -5.66 9.41
N PHE A 258 -5.72 -6.40 10.26
CA PHE A 258 -4.39 -5.98 10.75
C PHE A 258 -3.43 -5.65 9.60
N TRP A 259 -3.36 -6.50 8.57
CA TRP A 259 -2.43 -6.35 7.45
C TRP A 259 -2.75 -5.19 6.48
N SER A 260 -3.88 -4.52 6.63
CA SER A 260 -4.28 -3.42 5.74
C SER A 260 -4.29 -2.05 6.42
N LEU A 261 -4.20 -1.99 7.76
CA LEU A 261 -4.42 -0.75 8.51
C LEU A 261 -3.21 -0.38 9.39
N PRO A 262 -2.46 0.68 9.03
CA PRO A 262 -1.26 1.09 9.77
C PRO A 262 -1.53 1.43 11.24
N ARG A 263 -2.64 2.12 11.55
CA ARG A 263 -3.00 2.45 12.95
C ARG A 263 -3.19 1.21 13.81
N LYS A 264 -3.84 0.18 13.26
CA LYS A 264 -4.04 -1.10 13.95
C LYS A 264 -2.72 -1.85 14.12
N GLN A 265 -1.82 -1.79 13.15
CA GLN A 265 -0.48 -2.36 13.25
C GLN A 265 0.32 -1.73 14.40
N ILE A 266 0.35 -0.40 14.46
CA ILE A 266 1.03 0.35 15.53
C ILE A 266 0.46 -0.04 16.90
N ALA A 267 -0.87 -0.01 17.06
CA ALA A 267 -1.50 -0.31 18.34
C ALA A 267 -1.24 -1.76 18.78
N VAL A 268 -1.43 -2.73 17.89
CA VAL A 268 -1.28 -4.15 18.22
C VAL A 268 0.17 -4.52 18.46
N LEU A 269 1.09 -4.16 17.54
CA LEU A 269 2.51 -4.48 17.68
C LEU A 269 3.13 -3.73 18.85
N GLY A 270 2.76 -2.46 19.06
CA GLY A 270 3.21 -1.65 20.19
C GLY A 270 2.79 -2.26 21.53
N ASN A 271 1.52 -2.67 21.68
CA ASN A 271 1.02 -3.30 22.90
C ASN A 271 1.68 -4.66 23.17
N ILE A 272 1.84 -5.50 22.12
CA ILE A 272 2.51 -6.80 22.25
C ILE A 272 3.97 -6.60 22.65
N MET A 273 4.69 -5.69 21.97
CA MET A 273 6.08 -5.39 22.29
C MET A 273 6.24 -4.87 23.72
N PHE A 274 5.40 -3.91 24.14
CA PHE A 274 5.41 -3.39 25.51
C PHE A 274 5.17 -4.48 26.56
N ALA A 275 4.16 -5.34 26.35
CA ALA A 275 3.87 -6.44 27.24
C ALA A 275 5.03 -7.44 27.33
N LEU A 276 5.63 -7.81 26.20
CA LEU A 276 6.78 -8.73 26.16
C LEU A 276 8.00 -8.14 26.88
N VAL A 277 8.30 -6.85 26.67
CA VAL A 277 9.40 -6.16 27.36
C VAL A 277 9.14 -6.10 28.87
N LEU A 278 7.93 -5.74 29.30
CA LEU A 278 7.55 -5.71 30.71
C LEU A 278 7.69 -7.10 31.36
N LEU A 279 7.23 -8.14 30.69
CA LEU A 279 7.35 -9.52 31.17
C LEU A 279 8.80 -10.00 31.23
N ALA A 280 9.64 -9.58 30.27
CA ALA A 280 11.07 -9.85 30.30
C ALA A 280 11.74 -9.20 31.52
N PHE A 281 11.44 -7.92 31.80
CA PHE A 281 11.94 -7.22 32.98
C PHE A 281 11.44 -7.84 34.29
N LEU A 282 10.14 -8.15 34.38
CA LEU A 282 9.56 -8.76 35.56
C LEU A 282 10.18 -10.13 35.85
N SER A 283 10.34 -10.96 34.81
CA SER A 283 10.98 -12.28 34.94
C SER A 283 12.43 -12.14 35.42
N ASN A 284 13.21 -11.22 34.83
CA ASN A 284 14.58 -10.98 35.27
C ASN A 284 14.66 -10.43 36.69
N PHE A 285 13.75 -9.54 37.08
CA PHE A 285 13.66 -9.01 38.43
C PHE A 285 13.35 -10.10 39.46
N VAL A 286 12.38 -10.96 39.17
CA VAL A 286 12.05 -12.13 40.02
C VAL A 286 13.23 -13.09 40.10
N ALA A 287 13.91 -13.37 38.98
CA ALA A 287 15.10 -14.21 38.97
C ALA A 287 16.22 -13.63 39.86
N LEU A 288 16.41 -12.31 39.85
CA LEU A 288 17.39 -11.63 40.70
C LEU A 288 16.99 -11.66 42.18
N LEU A 289 15.70 -11.49 42.50
CA LEU A 289 15.22 -11.65 43.88
C LEU A 289 15.44 -13.07 44.39
N ILE A 290 15.20 -14.10 43.57
CA ILE A 290 15.46 -15.50 43.94
C ILE A 290 16.97 -15.74 44.15
N ALA A 291 17.82 -15.06 43.38
CA ALA A 291 19.27 -15.16 43.58
C ALA A 291 19.72 -14.63 44.95
N ILE A 292 19.07 -13.58 45.45
CA ILE A 292 19.37 -12.97 46.76
C ILE A 292 18.66 -13.71 47.89
N TRP A 293 17.40 -14.08 47.69
CA TRP A 293 16.55 -14.82 48.62
C TRP A 293 16.08 -16.13 47.97
N PRO A 294 16.88 -17.21 48.05
CA PRO A 294 16.56 -18.47 47.43
C PRO A 294 15.24 -19.04 47.95
N VAL A 295 14.30 -19.30 47.03
CA VAL A 295 13.03 -19.97 47.32
C VAL A 295 13.15 -21.42 46.83
N PRO A 296 13.08 -22.44 47.70
CA PRO A 296 13.36 -23.83 47.33
C PRO A 296 12.50 -24.39 46.19
N SER A 297 11.31 -23.84 45.98
CA SER A 297 10.37 -24.29 44.95
C SER A 297 10.55 -23.61 43.58
N ILE A 298 11.40 -22.59 43.45
CA ILE A 298 11.54 -21.81 42.22
C ILE A 298 12.99 -21.82 41.73
N ASN A 299 13.21 -22.36 40.53
CA ASN A 299 14.53 -22.37 39.91
C ASN A 299 14.82 -21.03 39.21
N GLN A 300 15.81 -20.28 39.73
CA GLN A 300 16.26 -19.01 39.16
C GLN A 300 16.55 -19.09 37.64
N SER A 301 17.20 -20.16 37.19
CA SER A 301 17.59 -20.32 35.78
C SER A 301 16.38 -20.46 34.87
N VAL A 302 15.30 -21.07 35.37
CA VAL A 302 14.03 -21.19 34.64
C VAL A 302 13.38 -19.82 34.48
N VAL A 303 13.29 -19.05 35.56
CA VAL A 303 12.68 -17.72 35.53
C VAL A 303 13.48 -16.77 34.63
N GLY A 304 14.81 -16.78 34.73
CA GLY A 304 15.68 -16.01 33.83
C GLY A 304 15.52 -16.41 32.36
N SER A 305 15.38 -17.70 32.08
CA SER A 305 15.15 -18.20 30.71
C SER A 305 13.82 -17.73 30.12
N ILE A 306 12.75 -17.73 30.91
CA ILE A 306 11.46 -17.15 30.51
C ILE A 306 11.63 -15.66 30.15
N GLY A 307 12.41 -14.92 30.94
CA GLY A 307 12.75 -13.53 30.63
C GLY A 307 13.45 -13.36 29.28
N ILE A 308 14.42 -14.23 28.96
CA ILE A 308 15.11 -14.25 27.66
C ILE A 308 14.14 -14.58 26.52
N MET A 309 13.22 -15.54 26.69
CA MET A 309 12.21 -15.87 25.68
C MET A 309 11.33 -14.66 25.35
N PHE A 310 10.85 -13.94 26.37
CA PHE A 310 10.08 -12.72 26.15
C PHE A 310 10.88 -11.64 25.42
N ALA A 311 12.16 -11.46 25.75
CA ALA A 311 13.03 -10.53 25.04
C ALA A 311 13.22 -10.90 23.55
N ILE A 312 13.42 -12.19 23.24
CA ILE A 312 13.52 -12.67 21.85
C ILE A 312 12.22 -12.41 21.08
N LEU A 313 11.06 -12.71 21.68
CA LEU A 313 9.75 -12.43 21.07
C LEU A 313 9.52 -10.93 20.86
N ALA A 314 9.99 -10.07 21.77
CA ALA A 314 9.91 -8.62 21.63
C ALA A 314 10.72 -8.13 20.42
N VAL A 315 11.95 -8.63 20.24
CA VAL A 315 12.79 -8.34 19.07
C VAL A 315 12.14 -8.85 17.78
N GLY A 316 11.53 -10.04 17.81
CA GLY A 316 10.76 -10.57 16.68
C GLY A 316 9.59 -9.65 16.31
N THR A 317 8.81 -9.21 17.29
CA THR A 317 7.68 -8.28 17.09
C THR A 317 8.17 -6.94 16.53
N ARG A 318 9.27 -6.41 17.06
CA ARG A 318 9.91 -5.17 16.56
C ARG A 318 10.36 -5.32 15.11
N SER A 319 10.90 -6.47 14.74
CA SER A 319 11.31 -6.76 13.36
C SER A 319 10.11 -6.79 12.39
N VAL A 320 8.92 -7.25 12.85
CA VAL A 320 7.67 -7.12 12.06
C VAL A 320 7.28 -5.65 11.89
N GLU A 321 7.31 -4.88 12.98
CA GLU A 321 6.97 -3.45 12.95
C GLU A 321 7.90 -2.67 12.01
N GLU A 322 9.21 -2.89 12.11
CA GLU A 322 10.20 -2.28 11.24
C GLU A 322 10.04 -2.74 9.79
N GLY A 323 9.70 -4.01 9.55
CA GLY A 323 9.44 -4.50 8.18
C GLY A 323 8.18 -3.90 7.54
N LEU A 324 7.14 -3.60 8.33
CA LEU A 324 5.90 -2.99 7.86
C LEU A 324 5.98 -1.45 7.74
N HIS A 325 6.83 -0.80 8.53
CA HIS A 325 6.94 0.66 8.62
C HIS A 325 5.58 1.40 8.79
N PRO A 326 4.68 0.97 9.68
CA PRO A 326 3.31 1.49 9.71
C PRO A 326 3.23 2.98 10.08
N GLN A 327 4.21 3.51 10.82
CA GLN A 327 4.27 4.93 11.16
C GLN A 327 4.54 5.81 9.92
N ARG A 328 5.45 5.38 9.04
CA ARG A 328 5.74 6.10 7.79
C ARG A 328 4.55 6.02 6.84
N GLU A 329 3.91 4.86 6.74
CA GLU A 329 2.70 4.69 5.93
C GLU A 329 1.55 5.56 6.44
N LEU A 330 1.35 5.62 7.77
CA LEU A 330 0.33 6.48 8.38
C LEU A 330 0.58 7.95 8.05
N ALA A 331 1.79 8.46 8.24
CA ALA A 331 2.14 9.84 7.95
C ALA A 331 1.94 10.19 6.46
N ARG A 332 2.32 9.28 5.54
CA ARG A 332 2.08 9.45 4.10
C ARG A 332 0.59 9.56 3.79
N MET A 333 -0.23 8.68 4.37
CA MET A 333 -1.68 8.64 4.16
C MET A 333 -2.39 9.85 4.77
N GLU A 334 -1.95 10.36 5.91
CA GLU A 334 -2.51 11.59 6.52
C GLU A 334 -2.23 12.82 5.64
N LEU A 335 -1.02 12.93 5.10
CA LEU A 335 -0.69 13.99 4.14
C LEU A 335 -1.54 13.90 2.87
N TYR A 336 -1.67 12.69 2.31
CA TYR A 336 -2.49 12.47 1.13
C TYR A 336 -3.98 12.77 1.40
N ALA A 337 -4.51 12.32 2.53
CA ALA A 337 -5.89 12.60 2.93
C ALA A 337 -6.17 14.11 3.00
N ALA A 338 -5.27 14.89 3.60
CA ALA A 338 -5.41 16.34 3.65
C ALA A 338 -5.45 16.98 2.25
N GLN A 339 -4.65 16.49 1.30
CA GLN A 339 -4.65 16.98 -0.09
C GLN A 339 -5.93 16.61 -0.85
N VAL A 340 -6.40 15.37 -0.66
CA VAL A 340 -7.66 14.88 -1.26
C VAL A 340 -8.86 15.68 -0.72
N ASP A 341 -8.91 15.90 0.60
CA ASP A 341 -9.97 16.68 1.23
C ASP A 341 -9.95 18.14 0.80
N ALA A 342 -8.76 18.75 0.65
CA ALA A 342 -8.63 20.10 0.13
C ALA A 342 -9.14 20.21 -1.32
N ALA A 343 -8.79 19.25 -2.19
CA ALA A 343 -9.30 19.19 -3.55
C ALA A 343 -10.82 19.02 -3.57
N ARG A 344 -11.38 18.11 -2.75
CA ARG A 344 -12.82 17.91 -2.66
C ARG A 344 -13.56 19.15 -2.14
N HIS A 345 -13.03 19.80 -1.10
CA HIS A 345 -13.61 21.03 -0.56
C HIS A 345 -13.63 22.13 -1.62
N GLN A 346 -12.53 22.30 -2.36
CA GLN A 346 -12.48 23.23 -3.50
C GLN A 346 -13.53 22.88 -4.55
N PHE A 347 -13.71 21.60 -4.88
CA PHE A 347 -14.69 21.15 -5.87
C PHE A 347 -16.13 21.52 -5.45
N ILE A 348 -16.50 21.22 -4.19
CA ILE A 348 -17.85 21.46 -3.66
C ILE A 348 -18.14 22.95 -3.50
N ALA A 349 -17.19 23.72 -2.97
CA ALA A 349 -17.37 25.16 -2.74
C ALA A 349 -17.39 25.99 -4.04
N SER A 350 -16.96 25.41 -5.17
CA SER A 350 -16.86 26.12 -6.44
C SER A 350 -18.14 26.05 -7.26
N ASN A 351 -18.73 27.20 -7.57
CA ASN A 351 -19.83 27.31 -8.55
C ASN A 351 -19.34 27.36 -10.01
N SER A 352 -18.04 27.59 -10.23
CA SER A 352 -17.45 27.65 -11.57
C SER A 352 -17.00 26.26 -12.04
N PRO A 353 -17.44 25.79 -13.22
CA PRO A 353 -16.96 24.54 -13.80
C PRO A 353 -15.44 24.50 -13.97
N ALA A 354 -14.81 25.63 -14.32
CA ALA A 354 -13.34 25.72 -14.44
C ALA A 354 -12.65 25.43 -13.10
N ARG A 355 -13.15 26.01 -12.00
CA ARG A 355 -12.61 25.77 -10.65
C ARG A 355 -12.81 24.33 -10.17
N LYS A 356 -13.92 23.69 -10.57
CA LYS A 356 -14.16 22.26 -10.34
C LYS A 356 -13.17 21.39 -11.10
N VAL A 357 -12.88 21.72 -12.35
CA VAL A 357 -11.84 21.07 -13.15
C VAL A 357 -10.46 21.25 -12.51
N ASP A 358 -10.14 22.44 -12.00
CA ASP A 358 -8.88 22.67 -11.29
C ASP A 358 -8.76 21.84 -10.00
N ALA A 359 -9.86 21.62 -9.28
CA ALA A 359 -9.89 20.71 -8.15
C ALA A 359 -9.61 19.25 -8.55
N LEU A 360 -10.15 18.78 -9.68
CA LEU A 360 -9.83 17.46 -10.22
C LEU A 360 -8.34 17.35 -10.60
N LYS A 361 -7.75 18.39 -11.21
CA LYS A 361 -6.31 18.44 -11.49
C LYS A 361 -5.48 18.37 -10.20
N ALA A 362 -5.89 19.08 -9.16
CA ALA A 362 -5.22 19.06 -7.86
C ALA A 362 -5.25 17.66 -7.23
N LEU A 363 -6.37 16.94 -7.34
CA LEU A 363 -6.45 15.55 -6.91
C LEU A 363 -5.48 14.64 -7.69
N GLU A 364 -5.45 14.75 -9.02
CA GLU A 364 -4.56 13.91 -9.83
C GLU A 364 -3.08 14.18 -9.56
N LYS A 365 -2.73 15.44 -9.26
CA LYS A 365 -1.39 15.79 -8.78
C LYS A 365 -1.10 15.13 -7.43
N ALA A 366 -2.01 15.25 -6.46
CA ALA A 366 -1.85 14.64 -5.14
C ALA A 366 -1.69 13.11 -5.23
N SER A 367 -2.50 12.46 -6.08
CA SER A 367 -2.40 11.01 -6.34
C SER A 367 -1.04 10.63 -6.95
N ASN A 368 -0.50 11.45 -7.85
CA ASN A 368 0.82 11.21 -8.43
C ASN A 368 1.95 11.39 -7.40
N ASP A 369 1.87 12.43 -6.58
CA ASP A 369 2.84 12.70 -5.53
C ASP A 369 2.83 11.60 -4.47
N GLU A 370 1.64 11.13 -4.05
CA GLU A 370 1.49 9.99 -3.13
C GLU A 370 2.09 8.71 -3.73
N MET A 371 1.81 8.42 -4.99
CA MET A 371 2.33 7.24 -5.67
C MET A 371 3.87 7.26 -5.73
N ILE A 372 4.49 8.42 -6.00
CA ILE A 372 5.95 8.56 -5.99
C ILE A 372 6.50 8.29 -4.58
N GLU A 373 5.92 8.91 -3.56
CA GLU A 373 6.30 8.69 -2.16
C GLU A 373 6.08 7.23 -1.73
N PHE A 374 5.03 6.57 -2.21
CA PHE A 374 4.76 5.15 -2.00
C PHE A 374 5.88 4.29 -2.58
N LEU A 375 6.28 4.53 -3.83
CA LEU A 375 7.33 3.78 -4.50
C LEU A 375 8.67 3.96 -3.81
N ASP A 376 9.03 5.20 -3.46
CA ASP A 376 10.25 5.52 -2.73
C ASP A 376 10.29 4.84 -1.36
N ALA A 377 9.22 4.97 -0.57
CA ALA A 377 9.13 4.37 0.75
C ALA A 377 9.29 2.85 0.70
N ASN A 378 8.62 2.21 -0.27
CA ASN A 378 8.68 0.77 -0.40
C ASN A 378 9.96 0.29 -1.03
N GLU A 379 10.58 0.99 -1.98
CA GLU A 379 11.85 0.56 -2.61
C GLU A 379 12.98 0.44 -1.60
N HIS A 380 13.04 1.35 -0.62
CA HIS A 380 14.06 1.34 0.43
C HIS A 380 13.73 0.39 1.61
N ALA A 381 12.49 -0.08 1.73
CA ALA A 381 12.10 -1.03 2.79
C ALA A 381 12.86 -2.36 2.64
N ARG A 382 13.40 -2.93 3.74
CA ARG A 382 14.14 -4.21 3.65
C ARG A 382 13.24 -5.40 3.32
N PHE A 383 11.97 -5.33 3.70
CA PHE A 383 10.99 -6.37 3.45
C PHE A 383 9.76 -5.77 2.75
N VAL A 384 9.11 -6.57 1.92
CA VAL A 384 7.74 -6.33 1.49
C VAL A 384 6.87 -7.25 2.31
N LEU A 385 6.23 -6.68 3.33
CA LEU A 385 5.23 -7.36 4.15
C LEU A 385 3.82 -6.88 3.78
#